data_AF-A0A958Y483-F1
#
_entry.id   AF-A0A958Y483-F1
#
_cell.length_a   1.000
_cell.length_b   1.000
_cell.length_c   1.000
_cell.angle_alpha   90.00
_cell.angle_beta   90.00
_cell.angle_gamma   90.00
#
_symmetry.space_group_name_H-M   'P 1'
#
loop_
_entity.id
_entity.type
_entity.pdbx_description
1 polymer ?
#
loop_
_entity_poly.entity_id
_entity_poly.type
_entity_poly.pdbx_seq_one_letter_code
_entity_poly.pdbx_strand_id
1 'polypeptide(L)'
;GALVENVRFYEGTREVDYSNSEVTENTRAAYPIHHIENAVSPSVGQNPKNIFMLTADAFGVLPPISKLTKGQAMFHFISGYTAKVAGTEEGVTEPQPAFSACFGAPFLPLHPTKYAEMLGQKMEESNVNVWLVNTGWTGGPYGIGKRMNLPYTRAMLNAAMEGKLDNVEYEVDPVFGL
;
A
#
# COMPACT_ATOMS: atom_id res chain seq x y z
N GLY A 1 -8.58 -6.66 25.05
CA GLY A 1 -8.14 -8.02 24.65
C GLY A 1 -8.08 -8.09 23.14
N ALA A 2 -7.32 -9.02 22.57
CA ALA A 2 -7.19 -9.21 21.11
C ALA A 2 -7.76 -10.57 20.69
N LEU A 3 -8.24 -10.67 19.46
CA LEU A 3 -8.69 -11.89 18.82
C LEU A 3 -7.72 -12.26 17.70
N VAL A 4 -7.26 -13.50 17.67
CA VAL A 4 -6.44 -14.05 16.56
C VAL A 4 -7.27 -15.06 15.77
N GLU A 5 -7.09 -15.08 14.46
CA GLU A 5 -7.87 -15.89 13.52
C GLU A 5 -6.91 -16.69 12.61
N ASN A 6 -7.20 -17.98 12.42
CA ASN A 6 -6.45 -18.93 11.59
C ASN A 6 -4.97 -19.14 11.97
N VAL A 7 -4.56 -18.78 13.18
CA VAL A 7 -3.19 -18.99 13.68
C VAL A 7 -2.99 -20.36 14.33
N ARG A 8 -1.72 -20.73 14.54
CA ARG A 8 -1.30 -21.87 15.37
C ARG A 8 -0.47 -21.37 16.56
N PHE A 9 -0.35 -22.23 17.57
CA PHE A 9 0.45 -21.97 18.77
C PHE A 9 1.59 -22.97 18.84
N TYR A 10 2.73 -22.58 19.39
CA TYR A 10 3.79 -23.56 19.69
C TYR A 10 3.27 -24.59 20.70
N GLU A 11 3.55 -25.87 20.44
CA GLU A 11 3.04 -26.99 21.25
C GLU A 11 3.34 -26.80 22.75
N GLY A 12 2.33 -27.00 23.59
CA GLY A 12 2.45 -26.82 25.04
C GLY A 12 2.51 -25.36 25.51
N THR A 13 2.40 -24.37 24.62
CA THR A 13 2.44 -22.94 24.96
C THR A 13 1.16 -22.20 24.59
N ARG A 14 1.09 -20.92 24.96
CA ARG A 14 0.09 -19.96 24.48
C ARG A 14 0.70 -18.91 23.54
N GLU A 15 1.92 -19.14 23.07
CA GLU A 15 2.63 -18.28 22.14
C GLU A 15 2.21 -18.64 20.70
N VAL A 16 1.83 -17.62 19.94
CA VAL A 16 1.37 -17.78 18.57
C VAL A 16 2.59 -17.96 17.66
N ASP A 17 2.56 -18.99 16.81
CA ASP A 17 3.52 -19.15 15.73
C ASP A 17 3.03 -18.38 14.49
N TYR A 18 3.50 -17.14 14.34
CA TYR A 18 3.15 -16.29 13.20
C TYR A 18 3.81 -16.73 11.89
N SER A 19 4.72 -17.70 11.92
CA SER A 19 5.31 -18.28 10.71
C SER A 19 4.50 -19.47 10.18
N ASN A 20 3.58 -20.02 10.98
CA ASN A 20 2.77 -21.15 10.58
C ASN A 20 1.61 -20.71 9.66
N SER A 21 1.65 -21.19 8.42
CA SER A 21 0.64 -20.95 7.38
C SER A 21 -0.13 -22.22 6.97
N GLU A 22 -0.15 -23.26 7.80
CA GLU A 22 -0.79 -24.55 7.48
C GLU A 22 -2.28 -24.42 7.16
N VAL A 23 -2.97 -23.44 7.75
CA VAL A 23 -4.37 -23.13 7.44
C VAL A 23 -4.47 -22.23 6.22
N THR A 24 -3.73 -21.11 6.26
CA THR A 24 -3.73 -20.05 5.25
C THR A 24 -2.57 -19.10 5.52
N GLU A 25 -2.07 -18.43 4.48
CA GLU A 25 -1.13 -17.31 4.63
C GLU A 25 -1.81 -16.03 5.13
N ASN A 26 -3.15 -15.92 5.03
CA ASN A 26 -3.95 -14.77 5.49
C ASN A 26 -4.39 -14.93 6.96
N THR A 27 -3.42 -15.11 7.86
CA THR A 27 -3.66 -15.08 9.31
C THR A 27 -4.00 -13.66 9.77
N ARG A 28 -4.84 -13.50 10.80
CA ARG A 28 -5.32 -12.17 11.24
C ARG A 28 -5.31 -12.00 12.75
N ALA A 29 -5.22 -10.74 13.16
CA ALA A 29 -5.44 -10.31 14.53
C ALA A 29 -6.33 -9.05 14.55
N ALA A 30 -7.40 -9.08 15.32
CA ALA A 30 -8.28 -7.95 15.58
C ALA A 30 -8.09 -7.48 17.03
N TYR A 31 -7.94 -6.17 17.21
CA TYR A 31 -7.73 -5.57 18.52
C TYR A 31 -8.32 -4.16 18.57
N PRO A 32 -8.78 -3.69 19.75
CA PRO A 32 -9.18 -2.30 19.92
C PRO A 32 -8.03 -1.34 19.63
N ILE A 33 -8.33 -0.18 19.03
CA ILE A 33 -7.32 0.81 18.66
C ILE A 33 -6.43 1.28 19.83
N HIS A 34 -6.97 1.30 21.06
CA HIS A 34 -6.25 1.69 22.28
C HIS A 34 -5.17 0.66 22.70
N HIS A 35 -5.03 -0.46 22.00
CA HIS A 35 -3.89 -1.35 22.16
C HIS A 35 -2.61 -0.79 21.50
N ILE A 36 -2.72 0.25 20.66
CA ILE A 36 -1.58 0.95 20.05
C ILE A 36 -1.30 2.22 20.85
N GLU A 37 -0.13 2.30 21.49
CA GLU A 37 0.23 3.38 22.43
C GLU A 37 0.11 4.78 21.82
N ASN A 38 0.55 4.94 20.56
CA ASN A 38 0.56 6.22 19.86
C ASN A 38 -0.71 6.47 19.01
N ALA A 39 -1.80 5.73 19.25
CA ALA A 39 -3.04 5.96 18.54
C ALA A 39 -3.76 7.23 19.05
N VAL A 40 -4.29 8.02 18.11
CA VAL A 40 -5.06 9.24 18.44
C VAL A 40 -6.50 8.88 18.80
N SER A 41 -7.02 9.51 19.86
CA SER A 41 -8.42 9.43 20.29
C SER A 41 -9.00 10.84 20.55
N PRO A 42 -10.07 11.26 19.86
CA PRO A 42 -10.79 10.54 18.80
C PRO A 42 -9.93 10.35 17.53
N SER A 43 -10.22 9.33 16.72
CA SER A 43 -9.48 8.99 15.49
C SER A 43 -9.78 9.95 14.33
N VAL A 44 -9.49 11.24 14.55
CA VAL A 44 -9.71 12.34 13.61
C VAL A 44 -8.40 13.11 13.47
N GLY A 45 -8.01 13.35 12.21
CA GLY A 45 -6.81 14.12 11.86
C GLY A 45 -7.15 15.41 11.12
N GLN A 46 -6.11 16.20 10.83
CA GLN A 46 -6.20 17.34 9.92
C GLN A 46 -6.21 16.87 8.45
N ASN A 47 -6.42 17.80 7.53
CA ASN A 47 -6.27 17.52 6.10
C ASN A 47 -4.87 16.96 5.79
N PRO A 48 -4.76 15.90 4.97
CA PRO A 48 -3.48 15.27 4.69
C PRO A 48 -2.57 16.21 3.91
N LYS A 49 -1.28 16.22 4.26
CA LYS A 49 -0.23 16.88 3.47
C LYS A 49 0.39 15.95 2.43
N ASN A 50 0.27 14.63 2.63
CA ASN A 50 0.76 13.60 1.75
C ASN A 50 -0.30 12.50 1.58
N ILE A 51 -0.48 12.00 0.37
CA ILE A 51 -1.26 10.80 0.04
C ILE A 51 -0.30 9.78 -0.57
N PHE A 52 -0.28 8.57 -0.03
CA PHE A 52 0.58 7.48 -0.51
C PHE A 52 -0.28 6.38 -1.14
N MET A 53 -0.11 6.16 -2.43
CA MET A 53 -0.69 5.04 -3.17
C MET A 53 0.30 3.89 -3.14
N LEU A 54 -0.05 2.82 -2.42
CA LEU A 54 0.80 1.65 -2.28
C LEU A 54 0.48 0.65 -3.38
N THR A 55 1.50 0.26 -4.15
CA THR A 55 1.39 -0.77 -5.19
C THR A 55 2.35 -1.90 -4.88
N ALA A 56 1.89 -3.15 -4.96
CA ALA A 56 2.74 -4.32 -4.86
C ALA A 56 3.11 -4.80 -6.27
N ASP A 57 4.00 -4.07 -6.95
CA ASP A 57 4.41 -4.40 -8.32
C ASP A 57 5.20 -5.72 -8.36
N ALA A 58 4.60 -6.78 -8.89
CA ALA A 58 5.22 -8.09 -9.04
C ALA A 58 6.19 -8.17 -10.23
N PHE A 59 6.17 -7.21 -11.17
CA PHE A 59 7.11 -7.17 -12.28
C PHE A 59 8.42 -6.46 -11.92
N GLY A 60 8.41 -5.65 -10.86
CA GLY A 60 9.57 -4.93 -10.36
C GLY A 60 10.10 -3.88 -11.34
N VAL A 61 9.17 -3.22 -12.04
CA VAL A 61 9.42 -2.22 -13.07
C VAL A 61 9.12 -0.80 -12.57
N LEU A 62 8.25 -0.65 -11.58
CA LEU A 62 7.92 0.67 -11.04
C LEU A 62 9.07 1.20 -10.15
N PRO A 63 9.37 2.52 -10.24
CA PRO A 63 10.29 3.17 -9.32
C PRO A 63 9.90 2.93 -7.85
N PRO A 64 10.87 2.94 -6.91
CA PRO A 64 10.59 2.75 -5.49
C PRO A 64 9.59 3.77 -4.92
N ILE A 65 9.73 5.04 -5.33
CA ILE A 65 8.82 6.14 -4.99
C ILE A 65 8.79 7.15 -6.15
N SER A 66 7.61 7.62 -6.51
CA SER A 66 7.40 8.67 -7.52
C SER A 66 6.48 9.75 -6.97
N LYS A 67 6.82 11.02 -7.21
CA LYS A 67 5.94 12.15 -6.89
C LYS A 67 5.01 12.37 -8.07
N LEU A 68 3.71 12.18 -7.86
CA LEU A 68 2.74 12.24 -8.93
C LEU A 68 2.26 13.68 -9.16
N THR A 69 2.18 14.07 -10.43
CA THR A 69 1.31 15.17 -10.84
C THR A 69 -0.15 14.81 -10.57
N LYS A 70 -1.04 15.81 -10.54
CA LYS A 70 -2.47 15.58 -10.35
C LYS A 70 -3.08 14.64 -11.39
N GLY A 71 -2.68 14.76 -12.66
CA GLY A 71 -3.14 13.88 -13.73
C GLY A 71 -2.73 12.43 -13.50
N GLN A 72 -1.47 12.20 -13.12
CA GLN A 72 -0.96 10.87 -12.78
C GLN A 72 -1.64 10.31 -11.52
N ALA A 73 -1.83 11.13 -10.48
CA ALA A 73 -2.54 10.71 -9.26
C ALA A 73 -3.95 10.19 -9.58
N MET A 74 -4.71 10.93 -10.40
CA MET A 74 -6.04 10.51 -10.84
C MET A 74 -6.00 9.22 -11.67
N PHE A 75 -5.04 9.11 -12.59
CA PHE A 75 -4.83 7.91 -13.39
C PHE A 75 -4.52 6.68 -12.51
N HIS A 76 -3.49 6.76 -11.67
CA HIS A 76 -3.08 5.67 -10.79
C HIS A 76 -4.15 5.30 -9.77
N PHE A 77 -4.93 6.27 -9.28
CA PHE A 77 -6.05 6.01 -8.40
C PHE A 77 -7.16 5.21 -9.09
N ILE A 78 -7.55 5.59 -10.31
CA ILE A 78 -8.58 4.85 -11.07
C ILE A 78 -8.06 3.48 -11.52
N SER A 79 -6.82 3.39 -11.97
CA SER A 79 -6.22 2.11 -12.37
C SER A 79 -6.07 1.17 -11.19
N GLY A 80 -5.62 1.68 -10.04
CA GLY A 80 -5.40 0.89 -8.82
C GLY A 80 -4.54 -0.34 -9.07
N TYR A 81 -3.46 -0.16 -9.85
CA TYR A 81 -2.54 -1.23 -10.19
C TYR A 81 -1.81 -1.73 -8.92
N THR A 82 -1.87 -3.04 -8.69
CA THR A 82 -1.19 -3.75 -7.62
C THR A 82 -1.03 -5.23 -8.02
N ALA A 83 -0.60 -6.09 -7.10
CA ALA A 83 -0.66 -7.54 -7.30
C ALA A 83 -1.59 -8.19 -6.28
N LYS A 84 -2.32 -9.22 -6.73
CA LYS A 84 -2.89 -10.22 -5.83
C LYS A 84 -1.73 -11.05 -5.31
N VAL A 85 -1.49 -11.02 -4.02
CA VAL A 85 -0.42 -11.78 -3.37
C VAL A 85 -0.96 -13.18 -3.04
N ALA A 86 -0.07 -14.16 -2.96
CA ALA A 86 -0.43 -15.51 -2.54
C ALA A 86 -1.21 -15.47 -1.20
N GLY A 87 -2.24 -16.32 -1.11
CA GLY A 87 -3.03 -16.51 0.10
C GLY A 87 -4.09 -15.44 0.42
N THR A 88 -4.18 -14.33 -0.34
CA THR A 88 -5.25 -13.33 -0.13
C THR A 88 -6.58 -13.67 -0.84
N GLU A 89 -6.52 -14.52 -1.88
CA GLU A 89 -7.69 -15.04 -2.61
C GLU A 89 -7.51 -16.54 -2.90
N GLU A 90 -8.62 -17.28 -2.95
CA GLU A 90 -8.61 -18.73 -3.24
C GLU A 90 -8.02 -19.00 -4.63
N GLY A 91 -7.01 -19.88 -4.69
CA GLY A 91 -6.36 -20.27 -5.94
C GLY A 91 -5.18 -19.39 -6.41
N VAL A 92 -4.81 -18.35 -5.66
CA VAL A 92 -3.63 -17.52 -5.99
C VAL A 92 -2.39 -18.07 -5.28
N THR A 93 -1.48 -18.69 -6.04
CA THR A 93 -0.21 -19.24 -5.55
C THR A 93 1.02 -18.42 -5.95
N GLU A 94 0.90 -17.60 -6.99
CA GLU A 94 1.94 -16.68 -7.46
C GLU A 94 1.35 -15.27 -7.59
N PRO A 95 2.15 -14.20 -7.39
CA PRO A 95 1.65 -12.84 -7.55
C PRO A 95 1.11 -12.58 -8.95
N GLN A 96 -0.17 -12.24 -9.05
CA GLN A 96 -0.80 -11.88 -10.31
C GLN A 96 -1.07 -10.38 -10.37
N PRO A 97 -0.77 -9.71 -11.49
CA PRO A 97 -1.12 -8.30 -11.65
C PRO A 97 -2.63 -8.12 -11.53
N ALA A 98 -3.04 -7.09 -10.80
CA ALA A 98 -4.43 -6.76 -10.59
C ALA A 98 -4.65 -5.25 -10.69
N PHE A 99 -5.76 -4.89 -11.30
CA PHE A 99 -6.24 -3.52 -11.35
C PHE A 99 -7.48 -3.44 -10.48
N SER A 100 -7.31 -2.94 -9.26
CA SER A 100 -8.40 -2.77 -8.30
C SER A 100 -8.70 -1.29 -8.20
N ALA A 101 -9.67 -0.82 -9.00
CA ALA A 101 -10.03 0.59 -9.06
C ALA A 101 -10.14 1.23 -7.67
N CYS A 102 -9.57 2.43 -7.51
CA CYS A 102 -9.47 3.16 -6.24
C CYS A 102 -8.76 2.37 -5.12
N PHE A 103 -7.94 1.38 -5.47
CA PHE A 103 -7.30 0.41 -4.56
C PHE A 103 -8.29 -0.40 -3.71
N GLY A 104 -9.55 -0.50 -4.13
CA GLY A 104 -10.63 -1.06 -3.31
C GLY A 104 -11.88 -1.47 -4.08
N ALA A 105 -11.73 -1.89 -5.34
CA ALA A 105 -12.86 -2.19 -6.24
C ALA A 105 -13.97 -3.09 -5.63
N PRO A 106 -13.66 -4.16 -4.85
CA PRO A 106 -14.70 -5.00 -4.25
C PRO A 106 -15.62 -4.28 -3.26
N PHE A 107 -15.25 -3.08 -2.80
CA PHE A 107 -15.97 -2.31 -1.78
C PHE A 107 -16.62 -1.03 -2.33
N LEU A 108 -16.56 -0.77 -3.64
CA LEU A 108 -17.08 0.46 -4.23
C LEU A 108 -18.56 0.32 -4.61
N PRO A 109 -19.49 1.01 -3.91
CA PRO A 109 -20.91 1.03 -4.30
C PRO A 109 -21.22 1.93 -5.51
N LEU A 110 -20.28 2.78 -5.94
CA LEU A 110 -20.45 3.73 -7.04
C LEU A 110 -19.38 3.48 -8.10
N HIS A 111 -19.57 4.05 -9.28
CA HIS A 111 -18.55 3.98 -10.33
C HIS A 111 -17.22 4.64 -9.88
N PRO A 112 -16.04 4.04 -10.16
CA PRO A 112 -14.74 4.57 -9.73
C PRO A 112 -14.48 6.04 -10.06
N THR A 113 -15.00 6.52 -11.19
CA THR A 113 -14.87 7.92 -11.59
C THR A 113 -15.46 8.87 -10.55
N LYS A 114 -16.50 8.46 -9.81
CA LYS A 114 -17.10 9.30 -8.78
C LYS A 114 -16.15 9.53 -7.60
N TYR A 115 -15.44 8.48 -7.19
CA TYR A 115 -14.42 8.58 -6.15
C TYR A 115 -13.21 9.36 -6.63
N ALA A 116 -12.82 9.19 -7.89
CA ALA A 116 -11.74 9.95 -8.49
C ALA A 116 -12.06 11.45 -8.54
N GLU A 117 -13.27 11.84 -8.99
CA GLU A 117 -13.75 13.23 -8.93
C GLU A 117 -13.66 13.80 -7.51
N MET A 118 -14.12 13.05 -6.51
CA MET A 118 -14.05 13.47 -5.10
C MET A 118 -12.61 13.65 -4.61
N LEU A 119 -11.70 12.74 -4.98
CA LEU A 119 -10.28 12.86 -4.66
C LEU A 119 -9.67 14.09 -5.35
N GLY A 120 -9.95 14.27 -6.63
CA GLY A 120 -9.47 15.40 -7.43
C GLY A 120 -9.90 16.76 -6.87
N GLN A 121 -11.17 16.89 -6.45
CA GLN A 121 -11.68 18.09 -5.78
C GLN A 121 -10.94 18.35 -4.46
N LYS A 122 -10.77 17.32 -3.62
CA LYS A 122 -10.02 17.46 -2.36
C LYS A 122 -8.56 17.83 -2.57
N MET A 123 -7.94 17.33 -3.64
CA MET A 123 -6.57 17.69 -4.04
C MET A 123 -6.46 19.11 -4.62
N GLU A 124 -7.55 19.72 -5.11
CA GLU A 124 -7.55 21.13 -5.51
C GLU A 124 -7.68 22.05 -4.29
N GLU A 125 -8.53 21.65 -3.34
CA GLU A 125 -8.77 22.39 -2.09
C GLU A 125 -7.57 22.33 -1.13
N SER A 126 -6.68 21.34 -1.30
CA SER A 126 -5.52 21.12 -0.45
C SER A 126 -4.25 21.02 -1.28
N ASN A 127 -3.17 21.69 -0.86
CA ASN A 127 -1.86 21.56 -1.50
C ASN A 127 -1.17 20.25 -1.07
N VAL A 128 -1.82 19.12 -1.35
CA VAL A 128 -1.40 17.79 -0.93
C VAL A 128 -0.43 17.19 -1.96
N ASN A 129 0.68 16.64 -1.48
CA ASN A 129 1.57 15.84 -2.32
C ASN A 129 1.00 14.43 -2.49
N VAL A 130 1.06 13.88 -3.71
CA VAL A 130 0.66 12.48 -3.96
C VAL A 130 1.88 11.68 -4.39
N TRP A 131 2.02 10.49 -3.81
CA TRP A 131 3.16 9.61 -4.02
C TRP A 131 2.68 8.23 -4.45
N LEU A 132 3.31 7.66 -5.47
CA LEU A 132 3.22 6.23 -5.78
C LEU A 132 4.40 5.53 -5.12
N VAL A 133 4.15 4.49 -4.33
CA VAL A 133 5.21 3.76 -3.60
C VAL A 133 5.14 2.28 -3.94
N ASN A 134 6.23 1.76 -4.52
CA ASN A 134 6.37 0.34 -4.80
C ASN A 134 6.75 -0.41 -3.52
N THR A 135 5.85 -1.28 -3.07
CA THR A 135 5.98 -2.19 -1.92
C THR A 135 6.08 -3.66 -2.35
N GLY A 136 6.09 -3.89 -3.67
CA GLY A 136 6.25 -5.18 -4.33
C GLY A 136 7.73 -5.50 -4.52
N TRP A 137 8.14 -5.79 -5.76
CA TRP A 137 9.48 -6.25 -6.12
C TRP A 137 10.31 -5.15 -6.78
N THR A 138 11.63 -5.33 -6.75
CA THR A 138 12.61 -4.48 -7.43
C THR A 138 13.80 -5.33 -7.91
N GLY A 139 14.50 -4.85 -8.94
CA GLY A 139 15.60 -5.58 -9.57
C GLY A 139 15.15 -6.76 -10.43
N GLY A 140 13.88 -6.78 -10.85
CA GLY A 140 13.27 -7.84 -11.65
C GLY A 140 11.92 -8.32 -11.09
N PRO A 141 11.22 -9.19 -11.83
CA PRO A 141 9.93 -9.72 -11.44
C PRO A 141 10.02 -10.71 -10.28
N TYR A 142 8.87 -11.09 -9.71
CA TYR A 142 8.76 -12.19 -8.75
C TYR A 142 9.55 -13.43 -9.21
N GLY A 143 10.28 -14.06 -8.29
CA GLY A 143 11.17 -15.19 -8.56
C GLY A 143 12.57 -14.81 -9.05
N ILE A 144 12.79 -13.59 -9.55
CA ILE A 144 14.10 -13.08 -10.00
C ILE A 144 14.56 -11.92 -9.13
N GLY A 145 13.71 -10.90 -9.00
CA GLY A 145 13.94 -9.72 -8.16
C GLY A 145 13.71 -10.02 -6.68
N LYS A 146 13.85 -8.97 -5.87
CA LYS A 146 13.62 -9.05 -4.42
C LYS A 146 12.48 -8.13 -4.03
N ARG A 147 11.69 -8.55 -3.04
CA ARG A 147 10.67 -7.69 -2.46
C ARG A 147 11.34 -6.45 -1.84
N MET A 148 10.72 -5.29 -1.99
CA MET A 148 11.20 -4.02 -1.47
C MET A 148 11.49 -4.18 0.03
N ASN A 149 12.72 -3.86 0.43
CA ASN A 149 13.12 -4.03 1.81
C ASN A 149 12.37 -3.02 2.69
N LEU A 150 11.70 -3.48 3.73
CA LEU A 150 10.82 -2.67 4.57
C LEU A 150 11.50 -1.41 5.17
N PRO A 151 12.78 -1.45 5.62
CA PRO A 151 13.48 -0.25 6.07
C PRO A 151 13.59 0.82 4.99
N TYR A 152 13.74 0.45 3.71
CA TYR A 152 13.78 1.41 2.61
C TYR A 152 12.41 2.02 2.34
N THR A 153 11.34 1.23 2.34
CA THR A 153 9.97 1.77 2.26
C THR A 153 9.70 2.75 3.40
N ARG A 154 10.06 2.41 4.64
CA ARG A 154 9.92 3.30 5.79
C ARG A 154 10.75 4.57 5.64
N ALA A 155 11.99 4.47 5.17
CA ALA A 155 12.85 5.62 4.94
C ALA A 155 12.27 6.58 3.88
N MET A 156 11.73 6.03 2.77
CA MET A 156 11.09 6.82 1.72
C MET A 156 9.82 7.54 2.23
N LEU A 157 8.96 6.82 2.97
CA LEU A 157 7.76 7.42 3.57
C LEU A 157 8.12 8.53 4.55
N ASN A 158 9.09 8.30 5.43
CA ASN A 158 9.55 9.31 6.38
C ASN A 158 10.16 10.52 5.66
N ALA A 159 10.98 10.30 4.62
CA ALA A 159 11.55 11.39 3.83
C ALA A 159 10.47 12.25 3.15
N ALA A 160 9.41 11.64 2.61
CA ALA A 160 8.27 12.35 2.05
C ALA A 160 7.47 13.11 3.12
N MET A 161 7.19 12.47 4.27
CA MET A 161 6.44 13.11 5.37
C MET A 161 7.19 14.27 6.03
N GLU A 162 8.52 14.19 6.10
CA GLU A 162 9.40 15.21 6.66
C GLU A 162 9.78 16.32 5.66
N GLY A 163 9.28 16.26 4.41
CA GLY A 163 9.58 17.25 3.37
C GLY A 163 11.00 17.16 2.79
N LYS A 164 11.75 16.10 3.11
CA LYS A 164 13.13 15.89 2.59
C LYS A 164 13.16 15.68 1.07
N LEU A 165 12.04 15.29 0.48
CA LEU A 165 11.87 15.12 -0.96
C LEU A 165 11.33 16.38 -1.66
N ASP A 166 11.05 17.48 -0.96
CA ASP A 166 10.40 18.63 -1.59
C ASP A 166 11.30 19.40 -2.56
N ASN A 167 12.63 19.38 -2.33
CA ASN A 167 13.62 20.17 -3.10
C ASN A 167 14.78 19.30 -3.62
N VAL A 168 14.50 18.03 -3.93
CA VAL A 168 15.48 17.15 -4.59
C VAL A 168 15.35 17.25 -6.11
N GLU A 169 16.41 16.86 -6.82
CA GLU A 169 16.32 16.68 -8.26
C GLU A 169 15.49 15.43 -8.58
N TYR A 170 14.61 15.56 -9.57
CA TYR A 170 13.77 14.48 -10.07
C TYR A 170 14.15 14.16 -11.51
N GLU A 171 14.19 12.88 -11.83
CA GLU A 171 14.30 12.39 -13.19
C GLU A 171 12.96 11.78 -13.60
N VAL A 172 12.56 11.98 -14.85
CA VAL A 172 11.35 11.39 -15.40
C VAL A 172 11.65 9.96 -15.83
N ASP A 173 10.90 9.00 -15.30
CA ASP A 173 11.01 7.61 -15.73
C ASP A 173 10.69 7.51 -17.24
N PRO A 174 11.57 6.93 -18.07
CA PRO A 174 11.41 6.96 -19.52
C PRO A 174 10.28 6.07 -20.04
N VAL A 175 9.79 5.12 -19.24
CA VAL A 175 8.76 4.15 -19.64
C VAL A 175 7.39 4.62 -19.18
N PHE A 176 7.29 5.04 -17.92
CA PHE A 176 6.02 5.38 -17.28
C PHE A 176 5.77 6.90 -17.23
N GLY A 177 6.78 7.72 -17.52
CA GLY A 177 6.71 9.17 -17.40
C GLY A 177 6.51 9.63 -15.95
N LEU A 178 6.90 8.82 -14.98
CA LEU A 178 6.76 9.03 -13.53
C LEU A 178 7.84 9.92 -12.95
#